data_AF-A0A521U5Y2-F1
#
_entry.id   AF-A0A521U5Y2-F1
#
_cell.length_a   1.000
_cell.length_b   1.000
_cell.length_c   1.000
_cell.angle_alpha   90.00
_cell.angle_beta   90.00
_cell.angle_gamma   90.00
#
_symmetry.space_group_name_H-M   'P 1'
#
loop_
_entity.id
_entity.type
_entity.pdbx_description
1 polymer ?
#
loop_
_entity_poly.entity_id
_entity_poly.type
_entity_poly.pdbx_seq_one_letter_code
_entity_poly.pdbx_strand_id
1 'polypeptide(L)'
;MSRQKGSPTPPRPGTRWRLGFDEDGQRVEMQNRGTFDEIVVGEWLHVEEMRRGSYFVQLGGACFGVTIARDGRVTVMVQEGEIEHGELVGPRMVDGLQPKPTGF
;
A
#
# COMPACT_ATOMS: atom_id res chain seq x y z
N MET A 1 10.59 -43.23 5.20
CA MET A 1 11.12 -41.84 5.23
C MET A 1 9.99 -40.90 4.85
N SER A 2 9.47 -40.14 5.82
CA SER A 2 8.34 -39.22 5.58
C SER A 2 8.88 -37.91 5.00
N ARG A 3 8.43 -37.50 3.81
CA ARG A 3 8.78 -36.19 3.23
C ARG A 3 8.16 -35.11 4.12
N GLN A 4 8.99 -34.30 4.78
CA GLN A 4 8.53 -33.02 5.32
C GLN A 4 7.95 -32.22 4.14
N LYS A 5 6.63 -31.99 4.16
CA LYS A 5 5.99 -30.99 3.29
C LYS A 5 6.64 -29.66 3.66
N GLY A 6 7.46 -29.11 2.76
CA GLY A 6 7.99 -27.77 2.90
C GLY A 6 6.85 -26.80 3.16
N SER A 7 7.05 -25.87 4.09
CA SER A 7 6.10 -24.80 4.39
C SER A 7 5.70 -24.11 3.07
N PRO A 8 4.40 -23.83 2.84
CA PRO A 8 3.98 -23.15 1.62
C PRO A 8 4.74 -21.82 1.49
N THR A 9 5.31 -21.57 0.32
CA THR A 9 5.95 -20.27 0.04
C THR A 9 4.89 -19.18 0.18
N PRO A 10 5.12 -18.14 0.99
CA PRO A 10 4.17 -17.05 1.14
C PRO A 10 3.89 -16.40 -0.23
N PRO A 11 2.64 -15.98 -0.48
CA PRO A 11 2.28 -15.34 -1.75
C PRO A 11 3.08 -14.05 -1.91
N ARG A 12 3.43 -13.74 -3.16
CA ARG A 12 4.16 -12.50 -3.48
C ARG A 12 3.27 -11.29 -3.12
N PRO A 13 3.82 -10.22 -2.49
CA PRO A 13 3.10 -8.97 -2.30
C PRO A 13 2.47 -8.48 -3.61
N GLY A 14 1.31 -7.83 -3.51
CA GLY A 14 0.57 -7.32 -4.67
C GLY A 14 -0.17 -8.37 -5.50
N THR A 15 0.06 -9.68 -5.31
CA THR A 15 -0.63 -10.74 -6.09
C THR A 15 -2.01 -11.11 -5.57
N ARG A 16 -2.38 -10.61 -4.40
CA ARG A 16 -3.72 -10.72 -3.84
C ARG A 16 -4.32 -9.34 -3.69
N TRP A 17 -5.38 -9.06 -4.45
CA TRP A 17 -6.07 -7.78 -4.43
C TRP A 17 -7.50 -7.94 -4.93
N ARG A 18 -8.36 -7.03 -4.50
CA ARG A 18 -9.74 -6.90 -4.96
C ARG A 18 -10.08 -5.43 -5.09
N LEU A 19 -10.62 -5.05 -6.24
CA LEU A 19 -11.23 -3.76 -6.51
C LEU A 19 -12.71 -4.01 -6.79
N GLY A 20 -13.58 -3.15 -6.27
CA GLY A 20 -14.95 -3.14 -6.76
C GLY A 20 -15.52 -1.74 -6.74
N PHE A 21 -16.32 -1.46 -7.75
CA PHE A 21 -16.89 -0.15 -8.04
C PHE A 21 -18.31 -0.32 -8.58
N ASP A 22 -19.08 0.75 -8.58
CA ASP A 22 -20.39 0.80 -9.22
C ASP A 22 -20.22 1.33 -10.65
N GLU A 23 -20.79 0.61 -11.62
CA GLU A 23 -20.82 0.95 -13.04
C GLU A 23 -22.28 0.83 -13.50
N ASP A 24 -22.89 1.93 -13.93
CA ASP A 24 -24.28 1.99 -14.39
C ASP A 24 -25.31 1.37 -13.42
N GLY A 25 -25.10 1.57 -12.11
CA GLY A 25 -25.97 1.02 -11.06
C GLY A 25 -25.82 -0.48 -10.83
N GLN A 26 -24.78 -1.09 -11.41
CA GLN A 26 -24.38 -2.47 -11.16
C GLN A 26 -23.05 -2.51 -10.41
N ARG A 27 -22.95 -3.43 -9.45
CA ARG A 27 -21.72 -3.69 -8.72
C ARG A 27 -20.76 -4.52 -9.58
N VAL A 28 -19.60 -3.97 -9.90
CA VAL A 28 -18.51 -4.67 -10.60
C VAL A 28 -17.40 -5.00 -9.61
N GLU A 29 -16.86 -6.23 -9.69
CA GLU A 29 -15.71 -6.65 -8.89
C GLU A 29 -14.61 -7.29 -9.76
N MET A 30 -13.37 -6.91 -9.48
CA MET A 30 -12.16 -7.45 -10.09
C MET A 30 -11.21 -7.90 -9.00
N GLN A 31 -10.59 -9.08 -9.15
CA GLN A 31 -9.66 -9.60 -8.15
C GLN A 31 -8.57 -10.47 -8.77
N ASN A 32 -7.37 -10.41 -8.19
CA ASN A 32 -6.22 -11.29 -8.46
C ASN A 32 -5.85 -11.42 -9.96
N ARG A 33 -6.13 -10.40 -10.77
CA ARG A 33 -5.77 -10.37 -12.20
C ARG A 33 -4.41 -9.71 -12.37
N GLY A 34 -3.34 -10.45 -12.07
CA GLY A 34 -1.97 -9.92 -12.09
C GLY A 34 -1.55 -9.29 -10.75
N THR A 35 -0.60 -8.37 -10.80
CA THR A 35 -0.10 -7.64 -9.62
C THR A 35 -0.84 -6.31 -9.51
N PHE A 36 -1.28 -5.95 -8.32
CA PHE A 36 -1.79 -4.60 -8.04
C PHE A 36 -0.65 -3.58 -8.21
N ASP A 37 -0.92 -2.54 -8.99
CA ASP A 37 0.03 -1.49 -9.35
C ASP A 37 -0.40 -0.16 -8.72
N GLU A 38 -1.57 0.37 -9.10
CA GLU A 38 -2.04 1.68 -8.65
C GLU A 38 -3.57 1.71 -8.43
N ILE A 39 -4.02 2.48 -7.43
CA ILE A 39 -5.40 3.00 -7.35
C ILE A 39 -5.35 4.48 -6.97
N VAL A 40 -6.12 5.28 -7.72
CA VAL A 40 -6.33 6.70 -7.45
C VAL A 40 -7.84 6.93 -7.35
N VAL A 41 -8.28 7.55 -6.25
CA VAL A 41 -9.69 7.93 -6.05
C VAL A 41 -9.76 9.42 -5.77
N GLY A 42 -10.06 10.19 -6.83
CA GLY A 42 -10.00 11.65 -6.77
C GLY A 42 -8.64 12.11 -6.23
N GLU A 43 -8.64 13.13 -5.39
CA GLU A 43 -7.43 13.72 -4.82
C GLU A 43 -7.11 13.22 -3.40
N TRP A 44 -8.00 12.44 -2.78
CA TRP A 44 -7.90 12.08 -1.36
C TRP A 44 -7.33 10.68 -1.12
N LEU A 45 -7.23 9.82 -2.14
CA LEU A 45 -6.62 8.49 -2.00
C LEU A 45 -5.74 8.19 -3.21
N HIS A 46 -4.49 7.85 -2.94
CA HIS A 46 -3.56 7.32 -3.93
C HIS A 46 -2.79 6.16 -3.27
N VAL A 47 -2.77 4.99 -3.92
CA VAL A 47 -1.88 3.88 -3.54
C VAL A 47 -1.15 3.40 -4.77
N GLU A 48 0.17 3.36 -4.74
CA GLU A 48 1.02 2.99 -5.88
C GLU A 48 2.15 2.05 -5.45
N GLU A 49 2.40 0.97 -6.21
CA GLU A 49 3.57 0.10 -6.04
C GLU A 49 4.82 0.75 -6.65
N MET A 50 5.54 1.54 -5.85
CA MET A 50 6.80 2.16 -6.27
C MET A 50 7.86 1.16 -6.76
N ARG A 51 7.88 -0.03 -6.13
CA ARG A 51 8.69 -1.19 -6.50
C ARG A 51 8.13 -2.41 -5.79
N ARG A 52 8.51 -3.61 -6.23
CA ARG A 52 8.00 -4.87 -5.67
C ARG A 52 7.95 -4.88 -4.13
N GLY A 53 6.73 -4.93 -3.58
CA GLY A 53 6.46 -4.99 -2.14
C GLY A 53 6.66 -3.66 -1.40
N SER A 54 6.76 -2.54 -2.09
CA SER A 54 6.93 -1.20 -1.54
C SER A 54 5.90 -0.27 -2.18
N TYR A 55 5.07 0.34 -1.35
CA TYR A 55 3.95 1.15 -1.78
C TYR A 55 4.05 2.56 -1.22
N PHE A 56 3.70 3.54 -2.04
CA PHE A 56 3.32 4.86 -1.59
C PHE A 56 1.81 4.83 -1.32
N VAL A 57 1.39 5.46 -0.23
CA VAL A 57 -0.02 5.66 0.11
C VAL A 57 -0.20 7.11 0.50
N GLN A 58 -1.12 7.79 -0.16
CA GLN A 58 -1.67 9.05 0.26
C GLN A 58 -3.10 8.83 0.74
N LEU A 59 -3.44 9.38 1.90
CA LEU A 59 -4.80 9.43 2.41
C LEU A 59 -5.08 10.84 2.93
N GLY A 60 -5.91 11.58 2.22
CA GLY A 60 -6.08 13.02 2.38
C GLY A 60 -4.74 13.72 2.15
N GLY A 61 -4.25 14.38 3.20
CA GLY A 61 -2.93 15.02 3.22
C GLY A 61 -1.80 14.16 3.78
N ALA A 62 -2.09 12.98 4.36
CA ALA A 62 -1.07 12.15 4.99
C ALA A 62 -0.42 11.21 3.98
N CYS A 63 0.91 11.12 4.05
CA CYS A 63 1.72 10.27 3.17
C CYS A 63 2.40 9.15 3.95
N PHE A 64 2.31 7.93 3.43
CA PHE A 64 2.84 6.72 4.03
C PHE A 64 3.69 5.95 3.02
N GLY A 65 4.83 5.45 3.48
CA GLY A 65 5.54 4.37 2.82
C GLY A 65 5.15 3.03 3.45
N VAL A 66 4.61 2.11 2.67
CA VAL A 66 4.26 0.76 3.13
C VAL A 66 5.22 -0.25 2.51
N THR A 67 5.91 -1.05 3.32
CA THR A 67 6.76 -2.15 2.84
C THR A 67 6.21 -3.49 3.32
N ILE A 68 6.11 -4.45 2.41
CA ILE A 68 5.66 -5.82 2.67
C ILE A 68 6.83 -6.76 2.40
N ALA A 69 7.37 -7.34 3.46
CA ALA A 69 8.43 -8.34 3.37
C ALA A 69 7.92 -9.67 2.77
N ARG A 70 8.85 -10.50 2.30
CA ARG A 70 8.50 -11.81 1.70
C ARG A 70 7.79 -12.75 2.67
N ASP A 71 8.04 -12.61 3.97
CA ASP A 71 7.38 -13.38 5.03
C ASP A 71 5.96 -12.86 5.35
N GLY A 72 5.50 -11.81 4.65
CA GLY A 72 4.19 -11.19 4.82
C GLY A 72 4.16 -10.08 5.88
N ARG A 73 5.30 -9.78 6.52
CA ARG A 73 5.36 -8.68 7.51
C ARG A 73 5.18 -7.33 6.83
N VAL A 74 4.30 -6.50 7.39
CA VAL A 74 4.01 -5.14 6.90
C VAL A 74 4.69 -4.12 7.81
N THR A 75 5.33 -3.12 7.21
CA THR A 75 5.89 -1.96 7.89
C THR A 75 5.32 -0.71 7.25
N VAL A 76 4.81 0.21 8.07
CA VAL A 76 4.26 1.49 7.62
C VAL A 76 5.12 2.59 8.21
N MET A 77 5.63 3.46 7.35
CA MET A 77 6.39 4.64 7.70
C MET A 77 5.56 5.86 7.33
N VAL A 78 5.38 6.78 8.27
CA VAL A 78 4.79 8.08 7.98
C VAL A 78 5.88 8.95 7.39
N GLN A 79 5.68 9.46 6.18
CA GLN A 79 6.63 10.36 5.51
C GLN A 79 6.33 11.81 5.85
N GLU A 80 5.04 12.18 5.83
CA GLU A 80 4.56 13.50 6.18
C GLU A 80 3.28 13.33 7.04
N GLY A 81 3.21 14.05 8.16
CA GLY A 81 2.02 14.18 9.01
C GLY A 81 1.29 15.48 8.67
N GLU A 82 0.00 15.65 8.99
CA GLU A 82 -0.71 15.03 10.07
C GLU A 82 -2.15 14.70 9.74
N ILE A 83 -2.83 14.08 10.68
CA ILE A 83 -4.25 14.26 10.85
C ILE A 83 -4.43 14.37 12.50
N GLU A 84 -5.33 15.17 13.15
CA GLU A 84 -6.08 15.13 14.48
C GLU A 84 -7.63 14.76 14.72
N HIS A 85 -8.09 13.56 15.24
CA HIS A 85 -9.52 13.00 15.40
C HIS A 85 -10.14 12.03 14.33
N GLY A 86 -9.27 11.31 13.64
CA GLY A 86 -9.49 10.60 12.38
C GLY A 86 -8.13 10.48 11.71
N GLU A 87 -7.08 10.46 12.55
CA GLU A 87 -6.08 11.41 12.23
C GLU A 87 -4.64 11.13 12.85
N LEU A 88 -3.50 11.42 12.16
CA LEU A 88 -2.06 11.23 12.49
C LEU A 88 -1.18 12.44 12.97
N VAL A 89 -0.63 12.61 14.19
CA VAL A 89 0.16 13.84 14.56
C VAL A 89 1.71 13.70 14.60
N GLY A 90 2.43 14.73 14.15
CA GLY A 90 3.89 14.99 14.07
C GLY A 90 4.61 14.40 12.83
N PRO A 91 5.76 14.98 12.37
CA PRO A 91 6.75 14.19 11.65
C PRO A 91 7.42 13.24 12.66
N ARG A 92 7.06 11.95 12.66
CA ARG A 92 7.88 10.95 13.37
C ARG A 92 9.05 10.53 12.50
N MET A 93 10.14 11.29 12.64
CA MET A 93 11.47 10.89 12.22
C MET A 93 11.80 9.51 12.82
N VAL A 94 12.05 8.54 11.94
CA VAL A 94 13.10 7.56 12.18
C VAL A 94 14.20 7.95 11.20
N ASP A 95 15.35 8.37 11.70
CA ASP A 95 16.40 9.07 10.98
C ASP A 95 16.63 8.60 9.52
N GLY A 96 16.60 9.55 8.56
CA GLY A 96 17.41 9.40 7.33
C GLY A 96 16.76 9.61 5.96
N LEU A 97 15.52 10.09 5.80
CA LEU A 97 15.01 10.44 4.46
C LEU A 97 14.50 11.88 4.39
N GLN A 98 15.18 12.69 3.58
CA GLN A 98 14.68 13.99 3.12
C GLN A 98 13.58 13.76 2.07
N PRO A 99 12.42 14.43 2.18
CA PRO A 99 11.39 14.38 1.14
C PRO A 99 11.93 14.97 -0.17
N LYS A 100 11.56 14.35 -1.30
CA LYS A 100 11.90 14.83 -2.63
C LYS A 100 10.87 15.90 -3.03
N PRO A 101 11.27 17.08 -3.52
CA PRO A 101 10.31 18.09 -3.94
C PRO A 101 9.48 17.56 -5.12
N THR A 102 8.17 17.46 -4.92
CA THR A 102 7.19 17.28 -5.99
C THR A 102 6.94 18.65 -6.61
N GLY A 103 7.75 18.99 -7.60
CA GLY A 103 7.41 20.05 -8.55
C GLY A 103 6.28 19.54 -9.44
N PHE A 104 5.15 20.23 -9.42
CA PHE A 104 4.33 20.37 -10.63
C PHE A 104 4.95 21.45 -11.52
#